data_AF-A0AAN6JVB6-F1
#
_entry.id   AF-A0AAN6JVB6-F1
#
_cell.length_a   1.000
_cell.length_b   1.000
_cell.length_c   1.000
_cell.angle_alpha   90.00
_cell.angle_beta   90.00
_cell.angle_gamma   90.00
#
_symmetry.space_group_name_H-M   'P 1'
#
loop_
_entity.id
_entity.type
_entity.pdbx_description
1 polymer ?
#
loop_
_entity_poly.entity_id
_entity_poly.type
_entity_poly.pdbx_seq_one_letter_code
_entity_poly.pdbx_strand_id
1 'polypeptide(L)'
;MEQDEGELKRKLVDQYSNFTQRDKAVRLTNGHSHDADGETIVLTGATGALGAHILDQYRSKAGVRKIYCLVRGVDERAAFERLNKALVQRKLRSLHSSDANDEKVVVLQAALGDSRLGLSDDMYERIASEATIIMHVAWSVNFRMKLRSFVKDNIAGVTHLINLALASPRAEPPRFAFCSSVASAMAYHGADSLVPERVIDDTSAATALGYSQS
;
A
#
# COMPACT_ATOMS: atom_id res chain seq x y z
N MET A 1 14.53 -26.65 -11.28
CA MET A 1 13.30 -26.12 -10.64
C MET A 1 13.61 -24.87 -9.83
N GLU A 2 14.59 -24.88 -8.92
CA GLU A 2 15.03 -23.67 -8.17
C GLU A 2 15.68 -22.59 -9.05
N GLN A 3 16.43 -22.97 -10.08
CA GLN A 3 17.06 -22.03 -11.02
C GLN A 3 16.03 -21.16 -11.77
N ASP A 4 14.84 -21.71 -12.07
CA ASP A 4 13.72 -21.04 -12.73
C ASP A 4 13.01 -20.03 -11.78
N GLU A 5 12.90 -20.35 -10.48
CA GLU A 5 12.31 -19.43 -9.49
C GLU A 5 13.23 -18.25 -9.16
N GLY A 6 14.54 -18.47 -9.07
CA GLY A 6 15.51 -17.39 -8.89
C GLY A 6 15.52 -16.41 -10.07
N GLU A 7 15.42 -16.92 -11.30
CA GLU A 7 15.31 -16.11 -12.50
C GLU A 7 13.98 -15.34 -12.57
N LEU A 8 12.86 -15.99 -12.20
CA LEU A 8 11.55 -15.33 -12.12
C LEU A 8 11.58 -14.15 -11.15
N LYS A 9 12.14 -14.32 -9.94
CA LYS A 9 12.25 -13.23 -8.95
C LYS A 9 12.99 -12.01 -9.51
N ARG A 10 14.15 -12.23 -10.15
CA ARG A 10 14.91 -11.16 -10.80
C ARG A 10 14.12 -10.48 -11.92
N LYS A 11 13.48 -11.26 -12.79
CA LYS A 11 12.61 -10.72 -13.86
C LYS A 11 11.47 -9.86 -13.30
N LEU A 12 10.87 -10.27 -12.18
CA LEU A 12 9.81 -9.48 -11.54
C LEU A 12 10.36 -8.17 -10.98
N VAL A 13 11.52 -8.17 -10.33
CA VAL A 13 12.17 -6.94 -9.86
C VAL A 13 12.43 -6.00 -11.04
N ASP A 14 13.02 -6.50 -12.12
CA ASP A 14 13.32 -5.70 -13.31
C ASP A 14 12.04 -5.14 -13.96
N GLN A 15 10.98 -5.94 -14.02
CA GLN A 15 9.70 -5.55 -14.61
C GLN A 15 8.97 -4.48 -13.78
N TYR A 16 8.96 -4.62 -12.47
CA TYR A 16 8.10 -3.83 -11.56
C TYR A 16 8.83 -2.69 -10.83
N SER A 17 10.14 -2.52 -11.07
CA SER A 17 10.95 -1.43 -10.49
C SER A 17 11.25 -0.29 -11.47
N ASN A 18 10.65 -0.32 -12.67
CA ASN A 18 10.77 0.75 -13.65
C ASN A 18 9.67 1.79 -13.44
N PHE A 19 10.03 2.89 -12.77
CA PHE A 19 9.10 3.96 -12.43
C PHE A 19 9.21 5.15 -13.39
N THR A 20 8.10 5.84 -13.60
CA THR A 20 8.06 7.08 -14.38
C THR A 20 9.01 8.11 -13.77
N GLN A 21 10.01 8.54 -14.55
CA GLN A 21 10.89 9.62 -14.12
C GLN A 21 10.11 10.93 -14.12
N ARG A 22 10.19 11.67 -13.00
CA ARG A 22 9.57 13.00 -12.91
C ARG A 22 10.37 13.99 -13.74
N ASP A 23 9.70 14.71 -14.63
CA ASP A 23 10.31 15.85 -15.32
C ASP A 23 10.71 16.90 -14.29
N LYS A 24 12.01 17.22 -14.22
CA LYS A 24 12.57 18.23 -13.29
C LYS A 24 12.04 19.65 -13.58
N ALA A 25 11.26 19.83 -14.65
CA ALA A 25 10.77 21.11 -15.16
C ALA A 25 9.41 21.57 -14.59
N VAL A 26 8.71 20.74 -13.80
CA VAL A 26 7.49 21.18 -13.13
C VAL A 26 7.87 22.15 -12.01
N ARG A 27 7.20 23.30 -11.89
CA ARG A 27 7.39 24.24 -10.77
C ARG A 27 7.11 23.51 -9.45
N LEU A 28 8.19 23.03 -8.83
CA LEU A 28 8.20 22.29 -7.58
C LEU A 28 7.74 23.24 -6.47
N THR A 29 6.52 23.06 -5.95
CA THR A 29 6.05 23.79 -4.77
C THR A 29 6.73 23.22 -3.55
N ASN A 30 7.30 24.08 -2.71
CA ASN A 30 8.18 23.77 -1.58
C ASN A 30 7.50 22.77 -0.62
N GLY A 31 7.67 21.48 -0.89
CA GLY A 31 6.91 20.36 -0.33
C GLY A 31 7.25 20.00 1.11
N HIS A 32 7.54 20.99 1.95
CA HIS A 32 7.52 20.75 3.38
C HIS A 32 6.07 20.50 3.77
N SER A 33 5.78 19.33 4.34
CA SER A 33 4.56 19.05 5.09
C SER A 33 4.55 19.86 6.38
N HIS A 34 4.50 21.19 6.23
CA HIS A 34 3.94 22.11 7.20
C HIS A 34 2.67 22.68 6.54
N ASP A 35 1.85 21.81 5.95
CA ASP A 35 0.49 22.20 5.60
C ASP A 35 -0.19 22.56 6.93
N ALA A 36 -0.56 23.83 7.09
CA ALA A 36 -1.47 24.26 8.14
C ALA A 36 -2.80 23.46 8.13
N ASP A 37 -3.05 22.68 7.07
CA ASP A 37 -4.26 21.91 6.78
C ASP A 37 -4.20 20.39 7.09
N GLY A 38 -3.07 19.83 7.56
CA GLY A 38 -2.98 18.43 8.02
C GLY A 38 -2.79 17.33 6.94
N GLU A 39 -2.52 16.11 7.39
CA GLU A 39 -2.13 14.94 6.58
C GLU A 39 -3.30 14.28 5.84
N THR A 40 -3.05 13.82 4.61
CA THR A 40 -3.96 12.97 3.84
C THR A 40 -3.35 11.61 3.57
N ILE A 41 -3.97 10.58 4.13
CA ILE A 41 -3.45 9.21 4.10
C ILE A 41 -4.16 8.42 3.00
N VAL A 42 -3.41 7.72 2.17
CA VAL A 42 -3.95 6.63 1.33
C VAL A 42 -3.63 5.32 2.02
N LEU A 43 -4.65 4.58 2.44
CA LEU A 43 -4.51 3.32 3.16
C LEU A 43 -5.06 2.17 2.33
N THR A 44 -4.21 1.19 2.05
CA THR A 44 -4.67 -0.13 1.59
C THR A 44 -4.69 -1.12 2.74
N GLY A 45 -5.54 -2.13 2.65
CA GLY A 45 -5.57 -3.21 3.66
C GLY A 45 -6.33 -2.85 4.92
N ALA A 46 -7.14 -1.78 4.89
CA ALA A 46 -7.99 -1.33 6.00
C ALA A 46 -9.00 -2.39 6.49
N THR A 47 -9.30 -3.41 5.67
CA THR A 47 -10.16 -4.55 6.06
C THR A 47 -9.41 -5.67 6.79
N GLY A 48 -8.07 -5.64 6.78
CA GLY A 48 -7.19 -6.60 7.42
C GLY A 48 -7.02 -6.35 8.92
N ALA A 49 -6.31 -7.24 9.60
CA ALA A 49 -6.07 -7.12 11.05
C ALA A 49 -5.31 -5.83 11.40
N LEU A 50 -4.13 -5.61 10.83
CA LEU A 50 -3.33 -4.41 11.12
C LEU A 50 -3.98 -3.13 10.57
N GLY A 51 -4.42 -3.14 9.30
CA GLY A 51 -4.96 -1.96 8.65
C GLY A 51 -6.22 -1.38 9.30
N ALA A 52 -7.09 -2.21 9.87
CA ALA A 52 -8.27 -1.75 10.60
C ALA A 52 -7.91 -0.91 11.84
N HIS A 53 -6.87 -1.33 12.57
CA HIS A 53 -6.40 -0.60 13.75
C HIS A 53 -5.63 0.67 13.37
N ILE A 54 -4.85 0.64 12.27
CA ILE A 54 -4.24 1.84 11.70
C ILE A 54 -5.32 2.87 11.37
N LEU A 55 -6.38 2.47 10.65
CA LEU A 55 -7.49 3.36 10.33
C LEU A 55 -8.11 3.99 11.59
N ASP A 56 -8.46 3.16 12.57
CA ASP A 56 -9.12 3.64 13.80
C ASP A 56 -8.24 4.62 14.60
N GLN A 57 -6.93 4.39 14.64
CA GLN A 57 -5.98 5.28 15.29
C GLN A 57 -5.82 6.61 14.54
N TYR A 58 -5.65 6.57 13.22
CA TYR A 58 -5.35 7.77 12.44
C TYR A 58 -6.57 8.66 12.22
N ARG A 59 -7.81 8.13 12.14
CA ARG A 59 -9.00 8.98 12.01
C ARG A 59 -9.23 9.89 13.23
N SER A 60 -8.76 9.50 14.41
CA SER A 60 -8.82 10.32 15.64
C SER A 60 -7.70 11.36 15.77
N LYS A 61 -6.68 11.36 14.90
CA LYS A 61 -5.58 12.30 15.03
C LYS A 61 -5.99 13.67 14.50
N ALA A 62 -5.76 14.72 15.29
CA ALA A 62 -6.06 16.10 14.91
C ALA A 62 -5.28 16.54 13.65
N GLY A 63 -4.03 16.10 13.51
CA GLY A 63 -3.21 16.37 12.34
C GLY A 63 -3.55 15.54 11.10
N VAL A 64 -4.59 14.70 11.13
CA VAL A 64 -5.07 13.96 9.96
C VAL A 64 -6.36 14.61 9.47
N ARG A 65 -6.33 15.09 8.23
CA ARG A 65 -7.45 15.72 7.55
C ARG A 65 -8.34 14.70 6.83
N LYS A 66 -7.73 13.72 6.17
CA LYS A 66 -8.46 12.78 5.31
C LYS A 66 -7.75 11.42 5.22
N ILE A 67 -8.54 10.35 5.09
CA ILE A 67 -8.05 8.99 4.86
C ILE A 67 -8.81 8.37 3.70
N TYR A 68 -8.13 8.16 2.57
CA TYR A 68 -8.61 7.36 1.45
C TYR A 68 -8.35 5.88 1.71
N CYS A 69 -9.40 5.12 1.97
CA CYS A 69 -9.35 3.67 2.13
C CYS A 69 -9.61 2.99 0.79
N LEU A 70 -8.56 2.43 0.18
CA LEU A 70 -8.69 1.66 -1.07
C LEU A 70 -9.08 0.22 -0.73
N VAL A 71 -10.32 -0.16 -1.07
CA VAL A 71 -10.92 -1.43 -0.65
C VAL A 71 -11.42 -2.21 -1.85
N ARG A 72 -11.05 -3.49 -1.94
CA ARG A 72 -11.59 -4.39 -2.96
C ARG A 72 -13.08 -4.64 -2.72
N GLY A 73 -13.89 -4.41 -3.75
CA GLY A 73 -15.32 -4.67 -3.80
C GLY A 73 -15.80 -4.74 -5.25
N VAL A 74 -17.03 -5.20 -5.46
CA VAL A 74 -17.68 -5.18 -6.79
C VAL A 74 -18.15 -3.77 -7.16
N ASP A 75 -18.42 -2.94 -6.16
CA ASP A 75 -18.79 -1.53 -6.24
C ASP A 75 -18.41 -0.81 -4.93
N GLU A 76 -18.66 0.50 -4.86
CA GLU A 76 -18.38 1.33 -3.68
C GLU A 76 -19.16 0.91 -2.45
N ARG A 77 -20.42 0.47 -2.62
CA ARG A 77 -21.26 0.04 -1.50
C ARG A 77 -20.69 -1.22 -0.86
N ALA A 78 -20.33 -2.22 -1.65
CA ALA A 78 -19.71 -3.45 -1.18
C ALA A 78 -18.35 -3.18 -0.52
N ALA A 79 -17.57 -2.24 -1.05
CA ALA A 79 -16.31 -1.81 -0.45
C ALA A 79 -16.52 -1.18 0.94
N PHE A 80 -17.50 -0.27 1.05
CA PHE A 80 -17.90 0.35 2.31
C PHE A 80 -18.40 -0.68 3.34
N GLU A 81 -19.36 -1.53 2.96
CA GLU A 81 -19.93 -2.56 3.82
C GLU A 81 -18.84 -3.52 4.33
N ARG A 82 -17.89 -3.90 3.47
CA ARG A 82 -16.76 -4.75 3.83
C ARG A 82 -15.85 -4.09 4.86
N LEU A 83 -15.51 -2.82 4.69
CA LEU A 83 -14.69 -2.09 5.66
C LEU A 83 -15.41 -1.89 6.98
N ASN A 84 -16.68 -1.46 6.94
CA ASN A 84 -17.47 -1.27 8.14
C ASN A 84 -17.61 -2.57 8.93
N LYS A 85 -17.92 -3.69 8.24
CA LYS A 85 -17.97 -5.02 8.86
C LYS A 85 -16.64 -5.39 9.50
N ALA A 86 -15.51 -5.12 8.85
CA ALA A 86 -14.18 -5.41 9.39
C ALA A 86 -13.88 -4.63 10.68
N LEU A 87 -14.30 -3.36 10.76
CA LEU A 87 -14.16 -2.53 11.96
C LEU A 87 -15.04 -3.05 13.11
N VAL A 88 -16.33 -3.27 12.84
CA VAL A 88 -17.29 -3.75 13.85
C VAL A 88 -16.91 -5.13 14.40
N GLN A 89 -16.49 -6.06 13.54
CA GLN A 89 -16.02 -7.39 13.97
C GLN A 89 -14.81 -7.32 14.91
N ARG A 90 -14.01 -6.26 14.82
CA ARG A 90 -12.84 -6.02 15.68
C ARG A 90 -13.14 -5.12 16.88
N LYS A 91 -14.42 -4.80 17.12
CA LYS A 91 -14.87 -3.89 18.19
C LYS A 91 -14.28 -2.47 18.05
N LEU A 92 -14.00 -2.04 16.82
CA LEU A 92 -13.59 -0.67 16.50
C LEU A 92 -14.83 0.16 16.11
N ARG A 93 -14.72 1.49 16.12
CA ARG A 93 -15.89 2.33 15.80
C ARG A 93 -16.36 2.07 14.36
N SER A 94 -17.68 1.94 14.21
CA SER A 94 -18.36 1.83 12.91
C SER A 94 -18.09 3.06 12.05
N LEU A 95 -18.23 2.95 10.73
CA LEU A 95 -18.22 4.11 9.81
C LEU A 95 -19.56 4.87 9.80
N HIS A 96 -20.62 4.29 10.38
CA HIS A 96 -21.93 4.94 10.51
C HIS A 96 -22.07 5.76 11.79
N SER A 97 -20.99 5.96 12.55
CA SER A 97 -21.10 6.74 13.79
C SER A 97 -21.30 8.21 13.45
N SER A 98 -22.05 8.93 14.28
CA SER A 98 -22.27 10.38 14.13
C SER A 98 -21.07 11.22 14.60
N ASP A 99 -19.89 10.60 14.76
CA ASP A 99 -18.64 11.27 15.14
C ASP A 99 -18.09 12.05 13.94
N ALA A 100 -17.82 13.34 14.12
CA ALA A 100 -17.24 14.19 13.09
C ALA A 100 -15.90 13.64 12.55
N ASN A 101 -15.19 12.80 13.31
CA ASN A 101 -13.96 12.15 12.83
C ASN A 101 -14.21 11.08 11.75
N ASP A 102 -15.42 10.52 11.65
CA ASP A 102 -15.74 9.56 10.59
C ASP A 102 -15.89 10.25 9.23
N GLU A 103 -16.18 11.55 9.20
CA GLU A 103 -16.23 12.36 7.96
C GLU A 103 -14.85 12.44 7.26
N LYS A 104 -13.76 12.13 7.97
CA LYS A 104 -12.41 12.08 7.40
C LYS A 104 -12.17 10.84 6.53
N VAL A 105 -12.99 9.80 6.67
CA VAL A 105 -12.76 8.50 6.02
C VAL A 105 -13.53 8.42 4.70
N VAL A 106 -12.81 8.33 3.60
CA VAL A 106 -13.38 8.12 2.25
C VAL A 106 -13.08 6.69 1.82
N VAL A 107 -14.12 5.89 1.64
CA VAL A 107 -13.97 4.51 1.15
C VAL A 107 -14.12 4.49 -0.36
N LEU A 108 -13.12 3.98 -1.06
CA LEU A 108 -13.13 3.84 -2.51
C LEU A 108 -13.02 2.37 -2.89
N GLN A 109 -13.87 1.95 -3.82
CA GLN A 109 -13.67 0.67 -4.48
C GLN A 109 -12.39 0.75 -5.31
N ALA A 110 -11.51 -0.24 -5.15
CA ALA A 110 -10.21 -0.25 -5.80
C ALA A 110 -9.76 -1.67 -6.16
N ALA A 111 -9.05 -1.77 -7.28
CA ALA A 111 -8.40 -2.97 -7.78
C ALA A 111 -6.91 -2.67 -7.99
N LEU A 112 -6.06 -3.10 -7.04
CA LEU A 112 -4.63 -2.77 -7.07
C LEU A 112 -3.88 -3.35 -8.28
N GLY A 113 -4.39 -4.43 -8.89
CA GLY A 113 -3.82 -4.98 -10.11
C GLY A 113 -4.10 -4.16 -11.38
N ASP A 114 -4.90 -3.11 -11.29
CA ASP A 114 -5.09 -2.13 -12.35
C ASP A 114 -4.09 -0.97 -12.18
N SER A 115 -3.50 -0.50 -13.28
CA SER A 115 -2.56 0.63 -13.33
C SER A 115 -3.09 1.92 -12.70
N ARG A 116 -4.40 2.17 -12.79
CA ARG A 116 -5.10 3.31 -12.16
C ARG A 116 -5.80 2.91 -10.87
N LEU A 117 -5.43 1.75 -10.30
CA LEU A 117 -5.97 1.20 -9.06
C LEU A 117 -7.48 0.91 -9.11
N GLY A 118 -8.06 0.84 -10.32
CA GLY A 118 -9.50 0.71 -10.55
C GLY A 118 -10.29 2.00 -10.29
N LEU A 119 -9.62 3.13 -10.17
CA LEU A 119 -10.23 4.45 -9.94
C LEU A 119 -10.54 5.14 -11.27
N SER A 120 -11.49 6.08 -11.25
CA SER A 120 -11.63 7.05 -12.34
C SER A 120 -10.42 7.96 -12.42
N ASP A 121 -10.19 8.55 -13.60
CA ASP A 121 -9.04 9.42 -13.79
C ASP A 121 -9.05 10.64 -12.87
N ASP A 122 -10.21 11.28 -12.74
CA ASP A 122 -10.42 12.42 -11.83
C ASP A 122 -10.10 12.05 -10.38
N MET A 123 -10.52 10.87 -9.92
CA MET A 123 -10.27 10.42 -8.55
C MET A 123 -8.80 10.10 -8.34
N TYR A 124 -8.15 9.44 -9.30
CA TYR A 124 -6.72 9.15 -9.23
C TYR A 124 -5.91 10.44 -9.14
N GLU A 125 -6.17 11.42 -10.01
CA GLU A 125 -5.47 12.72 -10.02
C GLU A 125 -5.73 13.51 -8.74
N ARG A 126 -6.95 13.46 -8.21
CA ARG A 126 -7.28 14.03 -6.91
C ARG A 126 -6.46 13.38 -5.79
N ILE A 127 -6.36 12.06 -5.74
CA ILE A 127 -5.56 11.39 -4.71
C ILE A 127 -4.08 11.73 -4.89
N ALA A 128 -3.56 11.74 -6.11
CA ALA A 128 -2.17 12.09 -6.40
C ALA A 128 -1.82 13.51 -5.92
N SER A 129 -2.75 14.46 -6.09
CA SER A 129 -2.58 15.83 -5.60
C SER A 129 -2.75 15.96 -4.10
N GLU A 130 -3.70 15.25 -3.47
CA GLU A 130 -4.02 15.39 -2.05
C GLU A 130 -3.18 14.53 -1.10
N ALA A 131 -2.65 13.37 -1.53
CA ALA A 131 -1.94 12.43 -0.65
C ALA A 131 -0.63 13.02 -0.09
N THR A 132 -0.38 12.79 1.20
CA THR A 132 0.89 13.12 1.86
C THR A 132 1.66 11.86 2.26
N ILE A 133 0.94 10.76 2.46
CA ILE A 133 1.52 9.45 2.72
C ILE A 133 0.63 8.34 2.14
N ILE A 134 1.27 7.35 1.53
CA ILE A 134 0.65 6.09 1.14
C ILE A 134 1.11 5.00 2.11
N MET A 135 0.17 4.38 2.80
CA MET A 135 0.39 3.24 3.70
C MET A 135 -0.13 1.97 3.04
N HIS A 136 0.78 1.17 2.50
CA HIS A 136 0.46 -0.09 1.85
C HIS A 136 0.55 -1.26 2.83
N VAL A 137 -0.61 -1.71 3.32
CA VAL A 137 -0.76 -2.83 4.28
C VAL A 137 -1.52 -4.02 3.66
N ALA A 138 -2.06 -3.85 2.45
CA ALA A 138 -2.73 -4.93 1.73
C ALA A 138 -1.72 -5.92 1.13
N TRP A 139 -1.58 -7.09 1.76
CA TRP A 139 -0.94 -8.25 1.13
C TRP A 139 -1.82 -9.49 1.22
N SER A 140 -1.83 -10.32 0.17
CA SER A 140 -2.53 -11.61 0.23
C SER A 140 -1.75 -12.54 1.14
N VAL A 141 -2.33 -13.01 2.25
CA VAL A 141 -1.66 -13.97 3.14
C VAL A 141 -2.13 -15.38 2.80
N ASN A 142 -1.39 -16.08 1.94
CA ASN A 142 -1.72 -17.44 1.54
C ASN A 142 -0.45 -18.27 1.25
N PHE A 143 -0.11 -19.15 2.20
CA PHE A 143 1.09 -20.00 2.13
C PHE A 143 1.00 -21.15 1.12
N ARG A 144 -0.16 -21.35 0.48
CA ARG A 144 -0.35 -22.36 -0.58
C ARG A 144 -0.18 -21.80 -1.99
N MET A 145 -0.15 -20.48 -2.13
CA MET A 145 0.01 -19.81 -3.43
C MET A 145 1.47 -19.78 -3.86
N LYS A 146 1.70 -19.98 -5.16
CA LYS A 146 3.02 -19.80 -5.78
C LYS A 146 3.28 -18.31 -6.02
N LEU A 147 4.55 -17.91 -6.13
CA LEU A 147 4.97 -16.52 -6.38
C LEU A 147 4.18 -15.84 -7.52
N ARG A 148 3.99 -16.53 -8.64
CA ARG A 148 3.25 -16.02 -9.81
C ARG A 148 1.83 -15.55 -9.48
N SER A 149 1.19 -16.12 -8.47
CA SER A 149 -0.17 -15.76 -8.07
C SER A 149 -0.25 -14.42 -7.34
N PHE A 150 0.87 -13.90 -6.84
CA PHE A 150 0.96 -12.58 -6.18
C PHE A 150 1.24 -11.45 -7.18
N VAL A 151 1.68 -11.77 -8.40
CA VAL A 151 2.15 -10.79 -9.38
C VAL A 151 1.10 -9.71 -9.67
N LYS A 152 -0.14 -10.11 -9.97
CA LYS A 152 -1.18 -9.17 -10.41
C LYS A 152 -1.61 -8.21 -9.30
N ASP A 153 -2.05 -8.71 -8.15
CA ASP A 153 -2.73 -7.86 -7.16
C ASP A 153 -1.78 -7.33 -6.07
N ASN A 154 -0.61 -7.96 -5.89
CA ASN A 154 0.34 -7.61 -4.85
C ASN A 154 1.56 -6.90 -5.43
N ILE A 155 2.37 -7.58 -6.25
CA ILE A 155 3.61 -7.02 -6.79
C ILE A 155 3.33 -5.81 -7.70
N ALA A 156 2.48 -5.98 -8.73
CA ALA A 156 2.09 -4.86 -9.59
C ALA A 156 1.35 -3.76 -8.80
N GLY A 157 0.61 -4.14 -7.76
CA GLY A 157 -0.07 -3.20 -6.87
C GLY A 157 0.88 -2.23 -6.19
N VAL A 158 2.05 -2.70 -5.74
CA VAL A 158 3.10 -1.82 -5.20
C VAL A 158 3.56 -0.82 -6.25
N THR A 159 3.85 -1.28 -7.48
CA THR A 159 4.26 -0.40 -8.58
C THR A 159 3.21 0.65 -8.89
N HIS A 160 1.93 0.27 -8.98
CA HIS A 160 0.84 1.20 -9.27
C HIS A 160 0.66 2.25 -8.16
N LEU A 161 0.84 1.87 -6.89
CA LEU A 161 0.80 2.81 -5.76
C LEU A 161 2.02 3.74 -5.73
N ILE A 162 3.22 3.26 -6.09
CA ILE A 162 4.40 4.12 -6.25
C ILE A 162 4.16 5.11 -7.40
N ASN A 163 3.60 4.66 -8.52
CA ASN A 163 3.25 5.54 -9.63
C ASN A 163 2.21 6.61 -9.22
N LEU A 164 1.25 6.27 -8.36
CA LEU A 164 0.32 7.24 -7.78
C LEU A 164 1.05 8.31 -6.96
N ALA A 165 2.05 7.93 -6.15
CA ALA A 165 2.88 8.88 -5.42
C ALA A 165 3.69 9.78 -6.38
N LEU A 166 4.28 9.20 -7.43
CA LEU A 166 5.10 9.92 -8.41
C LEU A 166 4.29 10.84 -9.32
N ALA A 167 3.00 10.55 -9.52
CA ALA A 167 2.05 11.41 -10.22
C ALA A 167 1.69 12.68 -9.44
N SER A 168 2.13 12.81 -8.18
CA SER A 168 1.87 14.00 -7.38
C SER A 168 2.51 15.24 -8.02
N PRO A 169 1.82 16.39 -8.04
CA PRO A 169 2.37 17.65 -8.57
C PRO A 169 3.30 18.39 -7.58
N ARG A 170 3.44 17.91 -6.33
CA ARG A 170 4.25 18.56 -5.27
C ARG A 170 5.74 18.45 -5.54
N ALA A 171 6.58 19.32 -4.95
CA ALA A 171 8.04 19.18 -5.07
C ALA A 171 8.52 17.79 -4.65
N GLU A 172 8.09 17.36 -3.46
CA GLU A 172 8.39 16.05 -2.91
C GLU A 172 7.19 15.14 -3.06
N PRO A 173 7.37 13.89 -3.55
CA PRO A 173 6.27 12.95 -3.63
C PRO A 173 5.80 12.55 -2.21
N PRO A 174 4.57 12.04 -2.08
CA PRO A 174 4.05 11.51 -0.84
C PRO A 174 5.00 10.44 -0.27
N ARG A 175 5.13 10.40 1.06
CA ARG A 175 5.88 9.33 1.74
C ARG A 175 5.24 7.98 1.43
N PHE A 176 6.04 6.92 1.38
CA PHE A 176 5.54 5.56 1.15
C PHE A 176 5.94 4.65 2.31
N ALA A 177 4.95 4.08 2.99
CA ALA A 177 5.14 3.09 4.05
C ALA A 177 4.63 1.73 3.59
N PHE A 178 5.51 0.73 3.58
CA PHE A 178 5.19 -0.64 3.17
C PHE A 178 5.24 -1.59 4.37
N CYS A 179 4.18 -2.37 4.58
CA CYS A 179 4.17 -3.42 5.60
C CYS A 179 4.62 -4.76 4.99
N SER A 180 5.91 -5.07 5.13
CA SER A 180 6.47 -6.37 4.74
C SER A 180 6.22 -7.46 5.80
N SER A 181 6.83 -8.63 5.62
CA SER A 181 6.82 -9.74 6.57
C SER A 181 8.24 -10.25 6.79
N VAL A 182 8.55 -10.64 8.03
CA VAL A 182 9.81 -11.34 8.37
C VAL A 182 10.02 -12.61 7.54
N ALA A 183 8.93 -13.19 7.00
CA ALA A 183 8.95 -14.35 6.10
C ALA A 183 9.83 -14.13 4.86
N SER A 184 10.07 -12.88 4.44
CA SER A 184 10.97 -12.50 3.34
C SER A 184 12.46 -12.71 3.64
N ALA A 185 12.83 -12.89 4.91
CA ALA A 185 14.22 -13.08 5.34
C ALA A 185 14.42 -14.29 6.26
N MET A 186 13.40 -15.15 6.44
CA MET A 186 13.46 -16.29 7.36
C MET A 186 14.46 -17.39 6.96
N ALA A 187 14.88 -17.43 5.69
CA ALA A 187 15.91 -18.34 5.19
C ALA A 187 17.27 -17.63 5.05
N TYR A 188 17.42 -16.43 5.62
CA TYR A 188 18.70 -15.71 5.59
C TYR A 188 19.75 -16.45 6.41
N HIS A 189 20.88 -16.77 5.77
CA HIS A 189 22.03 -17.43 6.38
C HIS A 189 23.30 -16.59 6.16
N GLY A 190 23.39 -15.44 6.84
CA GLY A 190 24.59 -14.61 6.89
C GLY A 190 25.62 -15.09 7.92
N ALA A 191 26.84 -14.54 7.86
CA ALA A 191 27.97 -14.95 8.69
C ALA A 191 27.68 -14.98 10.20
N ASP A 192 26.90 -14.01 10.71
CA ASP A 192 26.57 -13.90 12.13
C ASP A 192 25.17 -14.46 12.48
N SER A 193 24.46 -15.07 11.52
CA SER A 193 23.06 -15.53 11.66
C SER A 193 22.04 -14.45 12.10
N LEU A 194 22.45 -13.18 12.14
CA LEU A 194 21.58 -12.03 12.40
C LEU A 194 21.03 -11.48 11.09
N VAL A 195 19.71 -11.32 11.00
CA VAL A 195 19.06 -10.69 9.84
C VAL A 195 19.30 -9.17 9.91
N PRO A 196 19.94 -8.55 8.91
CA PRO A 196 20.26 -7.12 8.97
C PRO A 196 19.04 -6.26 8.61
N GLU A 197 18.92 -5.07 9.21
CA GLU A 197 17.91 -4.05 8.85
C GLU A 197 18.37 -3.21 7.63
N ARG A 198 18.77 -3.88 6.55
CA ARG A 198 19.15 -3.27 5.27
C ARG A 198 18.61 -4.12 4.13
N VAL A 199 18.71 -3.62 2.90
CA VAL A 199 18.34 -4.39 1.70
C VAL A 199 19.17 -5.67 1.64
N ILE A 200 18.49 -6.80 1.42
CA ILE A 200 19.10 -8.10 1.20
C ILE A 200 18.93 -8.43 -0.27
N ASP A 201 20.02 -8.37 -1.04
CA ASP A 201 20.00 -8.65 -2.49
C ASP A 201 19.93 -10.16 -2.79
N ASP A 202 20.22 -11.00 -1.80
CA ASP A 202 20.14 -12.45 -1.93
C ASP A 202 18.68 -12.92 -1.90
N THR A 203 18.17 -13.27 -3.09
CA THR A 203 16.82 -13.81 -3.26
C THR A 203 16.57 -15.14 -2.52
N SER A 204 17.62 -15.83 -2.04
CA SER A 204 17.49 -17.06 -1.24
C SER A 204 17.21 -16.79 0.25
N ALA A 205 17.26 -15.54 0.69
CA ALA A 205 16.92 -15.14 2.06
C ALA A 205 15.44 -15.39 2.41
N ALA A 206 14.56 -15.44 1.41
CA ALA A 206 13.17 -15.83 1.57
C ALA A 206 13.02 -17.36 1.53
N THR A 207 12.09 -17.89 2.32
CA THR A 207 11.75 -19.34 2.22
C THR A 207 11.20 -19.69 0.83
N ALA A 208 11.09 -20.99 0.53
CA ALA A 208 10.50 -21.48 -0.72
C ALA A 208 8.98 -21.19 -0.87
N LEU A 209 8.32 -20.62 0.15
CA LEU A 209 6.91 -20.26 0.07
C LEU A 209 6.72 -19.05 -0.86
N GLY A 210 5.76 -19.13 -1.77
CA GLY A 210 5.45 -18.03 -2.69
C GLY A 210 5.12 -16.71 -1.97
N TYR A 211 4.50 -16.78 -0.79
CA TYR A 211 4.26 -15.61 0.08
C TYR A 211 5.54 -14.98 0.65
N SER A 212 6.55 -15.79 0.99
CA SER A 212 7.85 -15.28 1.45
C SER A 212 8.61 -14.58 0.33
N GLN A 213 8.49 -15.09 -0.89
CA GLN A 213 9.21 -14.61 -2.06
C GLN A 213 8.56 -13.38 -2.74
N SER A 214 7.27 -13.15 -2.48
CA SER A 214 6.46 -12.12 -3.16
C SER A 214 6.74 -10.72 -2.66
#